data_AF-A0A7C0XYV2-F1
#
_entry.id   AF-A0A7C0XYV2-F1
#
_cell.length_a   1.000
_cell.length_b   1.000
_cell.length_c   1.000
_cell.angle_alpha   90.00
_cell.angle_beta   90.00
_cell.angle_gamma   90.00
#
_symmetry.space_group_name_H-M   'P 1'
#
loop_
_entity.id
_entity.type
_entity.pdbx_description
1 polymer ?
#
loop_
_entity_poly.entity_id
_entity_poly.type
_entity_poly.pdbx_seq_one_letter_code
_entity_poly.pdbx_strand_id
1 'polypeptide(L)'
;MDIREIVRRIRQGQSNRAIAKEIGIDRKTVGRYHTWAREQGLLDGELPALDELQRLVEGILNNDTPPQNVSSVEPYRALVVKLRKQGVEIAAIHERLKERGYTGSYASVYRFVRRLEPKTPDVTVRVETPPGAEAQVDFGFAGRMIDPGTGQQRKTWAFVMTLSWSRHQYVEFVFDQKVATWLQCH
;
A
#
# COMPACT_ATOMS: atom_id res chain seq x y z
N MET A 1 -23.85 -14.14 17.48
CA MET A 1 -22.99 -14.58 18.60
C MET A 1 -23.92 -15.08 19.70
N ASP A 2 -23.81 -16.34 20.12
CA ASP A 2 -24.72 -16.91 21.13
C ASP A 2 -24.15 -16.69 22.55
N ILE A 3 -24.51 -15.56 23.16
CA ILE A 3 -24.10 -15.23 24.53
C ILE A 3 -24.60 -16.25 25.55
N ARG A 4 -25.80 -16.80 25.34
CA ARG A 4 -26.42 -17.76 26.26
C ARG A 4 -25.57 -19.02 26.35
N GLU A 5 -25.06 -19.48 25.22
CA GLU A 5 -24.17 -20.64 25.18
C GLU A 5 -22.83 -20.39 25.87
N ILE A 6 -22.27 -19.19 25.76
CA ILE A 6 -21.05 -18.80 26.48
C ILE A 6 -21.29 -18.83 28.00
N VAL A 7 -22.36 -18.19 28.48
CA VAL A 7 -22.69 -18.16 29.92
C VAL A 7 -22.99 -19.57 30.43
N ARG A 8 -23.72 -20.40 29.67
CA ARG A 8 -23.98 -21.81 30.03
C ARG A 8 -22.70 -22.60 30.25
N ARG A 9 -21.70 -22.44 29.37
CA ARG A 9 -20.41 -23.14 29.48
C ARG A 9 -19.54 -22.62 30.61
N ILE A 10 -19.61 -21.33 30.90
CA ILE A 10 -18.96 -20.75 32.09
C ILE A 10 -19.54 -21.39 33.36
N ARG A 11 -20.88 -21.51 33.46
CA ARG A 11 -21.56 -22.19 34.58
C ARG A 11 -21.15 -23.64 34.75
N GLN A 12 -20.81 -24.32 33.65
CA GLN A 12 -20.29 -25.70 33.67
C GLN A 12 -18.82 -25.79 34.13
N GLY A 13 -18.20 -24.68 34.52
CA GLY A 13 -16.81 -24.64 34.99
C GLY A 13 -15.78 -24.81 33.88
N GLN A 14 -16.17 -24.66 32.62
CA GLN A 14 -15.22 -24.75 31.51
C GLN A 14 -14.26 -23.55 31.51
N SER A 15 -12.98 -23.80 31.19
CA SER A 15 -11.99 -22.73 31.07
C SER A 15 -12.25 -21.84 29.84
N ASN A 16 -11.85 -20.57 29.91
CA ASN A 16 -11.94 -19.64 28.78
C ASN A 16 -11.29 -20.18 27.49
N ARG A 17 -10.26 -21.02 27.60
CA ARG A 17 -9.61 -21.68 26.45
C ARG A 17 -10.47 -22.78 25.82
N ALA A 18 -11.16 -23.57 26.64
CA ALA A 18 -12.05 -24.62 26.15
C ALA A 18 -13.25 -24.01 25.41
N ILE A 19 -13.89 -23.02 26.03
CA ILE A 19 -15.01 -22.27 25.45
C ILE A 19 -14.61 -21.60 24.12
N ALA A 20 -13.44 -20.95 24.08
CA ALA A 20 -12.90 -20.32 22.87
C ALA A 20 -12.72 -21.31 21.71
N LYS A 21 -12.21 -22.52 22.00
CA LYS A 21 -11.99 -23.57 21.00
C LYS A 21 -13.30 -24.12 20.44
N GLU A 22 -14.30 -24.31 21.29
CA GLU A 22 -15.56 -24.94 20.90
C GLU A 22 -16.54 -23.96 20.21
N ILE A 23 -16.54 -22.69 20.62
CA ILE A 23 -17.42 -21.66 20.05
C ILE A 23 -16.75 -20.92 18.88
N GLY A 24 -15.41 -21.01 18.74
CA GLY A 24 -14.67 -20.37 17.64
C GLY A 24 -14.46 -18.87 17.85
N ILE A 25 -14.29 -18.42 19.09
CA ILE A 25 -14.13 -17.00 19.46
C ILE A 25 -12.81 -16.81 20.20
N ASP A 26 -12.18 -15.63 20.07
CA ASP A 26 -10.93 -15.35 20.78
C ASP A 26 -11.07 -15.48 22.30
N ARG A 27 -10.06 -16.10 22.93
CA ARG A 27 -10.03 -16.38 24.37
C ARG A 27 -10.14 -15.13 25.25
N LYS A 28 -9.67 -13.96 24.79
CA LYS A 28 -9.79 -12.70 25.54
C LYS A 28 -11.22 -12.19 25.51
N THR A 29 -11.90 -12.37 24.38
CA THR A 29 -13.33 -12.07 24.23
C THR A 29 -14.15 -12.94 25.17
N VAL A 30 -13.89 -14.25 25.23
CA VAL A 30 -14.53 -15.14 26.23
C VAL A 30 -14.24 -14.67 27.66
N GLY A 31 -12.99 -14.28 27.94
CA GLY A 31 -12.62 -13.73 29.24
C GLY A 31 -13.40 -12.47 29.63
N ARG A 32 -13.63 -11.55 28.68
CA ARG A 32 -14.49 -10.36 28.90
C ARG A 32 -15.91 -10.75 29.26
N TYR A 33 -16.50 -11.69 28.52
CA TYR A 33 -17.85 -12.19 28.81
C TYR A 33 -17.95 -12.93 30.15
N HIS A 34 -16.89 -13.64 30.54
CA HIS A 34 -16.82 -14.29 31.84
C HIS A 34 -16.81 -13.27 32.99
N THR A 35 -16.04 -12.19 32.88
CA THR A 35 -16.04 -11.12 33.88
C THR A 35 -17.40 -10.44 33.95
N TRP A 36 -17.98 -10.08 32.80
CA TRP A 36 -19.30 -9.45 32.74
C TRP A 36 -20.41 -10.33 33.32
N ALA A 37 -20.45 -11.62 32.96
CA ALA A 37 -21.46 -12.53 33.46
C ALA A 37 -21.39 -12.67 34.98
N ARG A 38 -20.18 -12.55 35.56
CA ARG A 38 -19.99 -12.49 37.02
C ARG A 38 -20.53 -11.20 37.63
N GLU A 39 -20.22 -10.05 37.02
CA GLU A 39 -20.67 -8.74 37.49
C GLU A 39 -22.19 -8.57 37.43
N GLN A 40 -22.85 -9.15 36.42
CA GLN A 40 -24.29 -9.14 36.27
C GLN A 40 -25.00 -10.25 37.06
N GLY A 41 -24.27 -11.06 37.84
CA GLY A 41 -24.84 -12.16 38.61
C GLY A 41 -25.41 -13.30 37.75
N LEU A 42 -25.05 -13.36 36.47
CA LEU A 42 -25.58 -14.33 35.50
C LEU A 42 -24.96 -15.73 35.64
N LEU A 43 -24.07 -15.94 36.61
CA LEU A 43 -23.42 -17.23 36.83
C LEU A 43 -24.26 -18.17 37.71
N ASP A 44 -25.25 -17.64 38.43
CA ASP A 44 -26.12 -18.41 39.32
C ASP A 44 -27.60 -18.16 38.99
N GLY A 45 -28.50 -19.06 39.40
CA GLY A 45 -29.94 -18.91 39.20
C GLY A 45 -30.45 -19.15 37.77
N GLU A 46 -31.69 -18.74 37.48
CA GLU A 46 -32.30 -18.89 36.16
C GLU A 46 -31.70 -17.88 35.17
N LEU A 47 -31.36 -18.34 33.96
CA LEU A 47 -30.85 -17.45 32.91
C LEU A 47 -31.99 -16.55 32.40
N PRO A 48 -31.79 -15.23 32.31
CA PRO A 48 -32.76 -14.34 31.68
C PRO A 48 -33.08 -14.77 30.24
N ALA A 49 -34.19 -14.26 29.72
CA ALA A 49 -34.60 -14.51 28.35
C ALA A 49 -33.53 -14.02 27.35
N LEU A 50 -33.46 -14.64 26.17
CA LEU A 50 -32.38 -14.41 25.20
C LEU A 50 -32.33 -12.95 24.72
N ASP A 51 -33.49 -12.32 24.58
CA ASP A 51 -33.66 -10.92 24.22
C ASP A 51 -33.13 -9.96 25.30
N GLU A 52 -33.37 -10.27 26.57
CA GLU A 52 -32.82 -9.53 27.70
C GLU A 52 -31.29 -9.67 27.77
N LEU A 53 -30.76 -10.87 27.57
CA LEU A 53 -29.31 -11.12 27.49
C LEU A 53 -28.66 -10.38 26.32
N GLN A 54 -29.32 -10.33 25.15
CA GLN A 54 -28.81 -9.62 23.99
C GLN A 54 -28.73 -8.11 24.26
N ARG A 55 -29.75 -7.50 24.87
CA ARG A 55 -29.73 -6.08 25.26
C ARG A 55 -28.62 -5.75 26.24
N LEU A 56 -28.39 -6.61 27.23
CA LEU A 56 -27.33 -6.41 28.23
C LEU A 56 -25.92 -6.53 27.60
N VAL A 57 -25.76 -7.34 26.56
CA VAL A 57 -24.49 -7.52 25.83
C VAL A 57 -24.19 -6.38 24.87
N GLU A 58 -25.20 -5.79 24.24
CA GLU A 58 -25.02 -4.64 23.33
C GLU A 58 -24.28 -3.47 24.01
N GLY A 59 -24.45 -3.31 25.33
CA GLY A 59 -23.69 -2.34 26.13
C GLY A 59 -22.19 -2.61 26.24
N ILE A 60 -21.72 -3.85 26.04
CA ILE A 60 -20.30 -4.22 26.12
C ILE A 60 -19.60 -4.18 24.77
N LEU A 61 -20.28 -4.64 23.72
CA LEU A 61 -19.70 -4.68 22.38
C LEU A 61 -19.44 -3.28 21.81
N ASN A 62 -20.16 -2.28 22.30
CA ASN A 62 -20.03 -0.88 21.87
C ASN A 62 -18.92 -0.09 22.58
N ASN A 63 -18.26 -0.64 23.60
CA ASN A 63 -17.33 0.15 24.43
C ASN A 63 -15.89 0.24 23.90
N ASP A 64 -15.51 -0.59 22.91
CA ASP A 64 -14.19 -0.47 22.29
C ASP A 64 -14.38 -0.15 20.80
N THR A 65 -14.47 1.15 20.50
CA THR A 65 -14.20 1.57 19.12
C THR A 65 -12.81 1.05 18.75
N PRO A 66 -12.63 0.38 17.59
CA PRO A 66 -11.31 -0.07 17.17
C PRO A 66 -10.34 1.11 17.29
N PRO A 67 -9.08 0.90 17.75
CA PRO A 67 -8.13 1.98 17.88
C PRO A 67 -8.07 2.73 16.55
N GLN A 68 -8.56 3.97 16.53
CA GLN A 68 -8.53 4.76 15.33
C GLN A 68 -7.05 5.07 15.06
N ASN A 69 -6.52 4.55 13.95
CA ASN A 69 -5.17 4.86 13.47
C ASN A 69 -5.12 6.31 12.93
N VAL A 70 -5.44 7.27 13.79
CA VAL A 70 -5.30 8.70 13.51
C VAL A 70 -3.81 9.01 13.53
N SER A 71 -3.33 9.68 12.49
CA SER A 71 -1.92 10.07 12.44
C SER A 71 -1.62 11.06 13.56
N SER A 72 -0.46 10.92 14.20
CA SER A 72 0.05 11.96 15.12
C SER A 72 0.22 13.33 14.46
N VAL A 73 0.25 13.38 13.12
CA VAL A 73 0.36 14.60 12.31
C VAL A 73 -0.99 15.26 12.06
N GLU A 74 -2.10 14.57 12.35
CA GLU A 74 -3.47 15.04 12.11
C GLU A 74 -3.76 16.43 12.70
N PRO A 75 -3.36 16.75 13.95
CA PRO A 75 -3.57 18.09 14.52
C PRO A 75 -2.88 19.21 13.72
N TYR A 76 -1.84 18.88 12.96
CA TYR A 76 -1.05 19.80 12.15
C TYR A 76 -1.46 19.79 10.67
N ARG A 77 -2.54 19.09 10.29
CA ARG A 77 -2.98 18.93 8.89
C ARG A 77 -3.01 20.24 8.11
N ALA A 78 -3.64 21.27 8.66
CA ALA A 78 -3.81 22.56 7.99
C ALA A 78 -2.44 23.20 7.65
N LEU A 79 -1.49 23.12 8.58
CA LEU A 79 -0.14 23.61 8.39
C LEU A 79 0.61 22.77 7.35
N VAL A 80 0.57 21.44 7.45
CA VAL A 80 1.25 20.55 6.50
C VAL A 80 0.74 20.76 5.09
N VAL A 81 -0.58 20.84 4.89
CA VAL A 81 -1.19 21.10 3.58
C VAL A 81 -0.75 22.46 3.03
N LYS A 82 -0.74 23.51 3.87
CA LYS A 82 -0.28 24.84 3.48
C LYS A 82 1.19 24.82 3.02
N LEU A 83 2.06 24.16 3.79
CA LEU A 83 3.49 24.07 3.49
C LEU A 83 3.76 23.24 2.23
N ARG A 84 3.04 22.14 2.02
CA ARG A 84 3.14 21.34 0.79
C ARG A 84 2.70 22.12 -0.45
N LYS A 85 1.61 22.89 -0.36
CA LYS A 85 1.19 23.80 -1.45
C LYS A 85 2.24 24.87 -1.78
N GLN A 86 3.09 25.23 -0.83
CA GLN A 86 4.21 26.16 -1.03
C GLN A 86 5.49 25.48 -1.53
N GLY A 87 5.46 24.18 -1.85
CA GLY A 87 6.62 23.43 -2.33
C GLY A 87 7.65 23.09 -1.25
N VAL A 88 7.29 23.18 0.03
CA VAL A 88 8.24 22.90 1.12
C VAL A 88 8.51 21.39 1.22
N GLU A 89 9.79 21.04 1.30
CA GLU A 89 10.26 19.66 1.46
C GLU A 89 9.74 19.00 2.74
N ILE A 90 9.47 17.68 2.68
CA ILE A 90 8.90 16.93 3.82
C ILE A 90 9.81 16.99 5.04
N ALA A 91 11.13 16.97 4.84
CA ALA A 91 12.11 17.11 5.92
C ALA A 91 12.00 18.48 6.63
N ALA A 92 11.88 19.56 5.85
CA ALA A 92 11.68 20.91 6.40
C ALA A 92 10.32 21.06 7.11
N ILE A 93 9.28 20.37 6.62
CA ILE A 93 8.00 20.29 7.32
C ILE A 93 8.18 19.61 8.68
N HIS A 94 8.92 18.50 8.76
CA HIS A 94 9.14 17.81 10.03
C HIS A 94 9.84 18.69 11.07
N GLU A 95 10.88 19.44 10.69
CA GLU A 95 11.55 20.39 11.60
C GLU A 95 10.59 21.51 12.05
N ARG A 96 9.82 22.11 11.15
CA ARG A 96 8.79 23.12 11.51
C ARG A 96 7.70 22.59 12.42
N LEU A 97 7.39 21.30 12.34
CA LEU A 97 6.46 20.65 13.27
C LEU A 97 7.10 20.49 14.65
N LYS A 98 8.38 20.08 14.72
CA LYS A 98 9.11 19.96 16.01
C LYS A 98 9.17 21.28 16.77
N GLU A 99 9.43 22.38 16.06
CA GLU A 99 9.39 23.75 16.63
C GLU A 99 8.03 24.10 17.26
N ARG A 100 6.97 23.40 16.86
CA ARG A 100 5.58 23.57 17.35
C ARG A 100 5.14 22.43 18.27
N GLY A 101 6.09 21.70 18.86
CA GLY A 101 5.85 20.66 19.85
C GLY A 101 5.53 19.27 19.29
N TYR A 102 5.72 19.03 17.99
CA TYR A 102 5.52 17.69 17.43
C TYR A 102 6.65 16.74 17.85
N THR A 103 6.28 15.66 18.52
CA THR A 103 7.21 14.63 19.04
C THR A 103 7.28 13.37 18.18
N GLY A 104 6.50 13.30 17.10
CA GLY A 104 6.45 12.12 16.24
C GLY A 104 7.62 12.02 15.27
N SER A 105 7.76 10.83 14.66
CA SER A 105 8.84 10.54 13.73
C SER A 105 8.67 11.22 12.36
N TYR A 106 9.78 11.41 11.65
CA TYR A 106 9.81 11.82 10.25
C TYR A 106 8.94 10.90 9.38
N ALA A 107 9.04 9.59 9.58
CA ALA A 107 8.26 8.59 8.86
C ALA A 107 6.74 8.79 8.98
N SER A 108 6.27 9.35 10.10
CA SER A 108 4.85 9.66 10.30
C SER A 108 4.43 10.87 9.45
N VAL A 109 5.26 11.90 9.37
CA VAL A 109 5.07 13.06 8.46
C VAL A 109 5.12 12.63 7.00
N TYR A 110 6.11 11.80 6.65
CA TYR A 110 6.25 11.26 5.29
C TYR A 110 5.02 10.47 4.85
N ARG A 111 4.55 9.53 5.67
CA ARG A 111 3.33 8.75 5.37
C ARG A 111 2.10 9.64 5.28
N PHE A 112 2.00 10.64 6.15
CA PHE A 112 0.89 11.60 6.12
C PHE A 112 0.86 12.38 4.80
N VAL A 113 1.99 12.95 4.37
CA VAL A 113 2.11 13.68 3.10
C VAL A 113 1.85 12.76 1.91
N ARG A 114 2.39 11.54 1.89
CA ARG A 114 2.14 10.57 0.79
C ARG A 114 0.67 10.16 0.65
N ARG A 115 -0.11 10.23 1.72
CA ARG A 115 -1.56 10.00 1.65
C ARG A 115 -2.30 11.19 1.02
N LEU A 116 -1.79 12.41 1.20
CA LEU A 116 -2.33 13.62 0.57
C LEU A 116 -1.96 13.73 -0.91
N GLU A 117 -0.80 13.19 -1.28
CA GLU A 117 -0.22 13.22 -2.63
C GLU A 117 -0.03 11.78 -3.14
N PRO A 118 -1.13 11.07 -3.49
CA PRO A 118 -1.02 9.75 -4.07
C PRO A 118 -0.23 9.81 -5.38
N LYS A 119 0.60 8.79 -5.66
CA LYS A 119 1.31 8.70 -6.93
C LYS A 119 0.27 8.66 -8.06
N THR A 120 0.30 9.64 -8.94
CA THR A 120 -0.34 9.53 -10.25
C THR A 120 0.48 8.55 -11.08
N PRO A 121 -0.12 7.48 -11.62
CA PRO A 121 0.59 6.62 -12.56
C PRO A 121 1.01 7.46 -13.77
N ASP A 122 2.22 7.25 -14.27
CA ASP A 122 2.61 7.77 -15.57
C ASP A 122 1.73 7.09 -16.61
N VAL A 123 0.75 7.83 -17.13
CA VAL A 123 -0.12 7.34 -18.20
C VAL A 123 0.70 7.44 -19.48
N THR A 124 1.41 6.38 -19.85
CA THR A 124 1.99 6.27 -21.18
C THR A 124 0.85 6.00 -22.17
N VAL A 125 0.57 6.97 -23.04
CA VAL A 125 -0.41 6.77 -24.12
C VAL A 125 0.14 5.71 -25.06
N ARG A 126 -0.58 4.59 -25.18
CA ARG A 126 -0.21 3.54 -26.15
C ARG A 126 -0.66 4.00 -27.54
N VAL A 127 0.32 4.25 -28.41
CA VAL A 127 0.06 4.39 -29.85
C VAL A 127 -0.21 2.99 -30.42
N GLU A 128 -1.41 2.77 -30.94
CA GLU A 128 -1.82 1.51 -31.61
C GLU A 128 -1.86 1.75 -33.12
N THR A 129 -1.05 1.02 -33.88
CA THR A 129 -1.04 1.06 -35.36
C THR A 129 -1.22 -0.36 -35.92
N PRO A 130 -1.74 -0.52 -37.15
CA PRO A 130 -1.79 -1.84 -37.79
C PRO A 130 -0.39 -2.47 -37.93
N PRO A 131 -0.29 -3.81 -38.01
CA PRO A 131 0.98 -4.49 -38.27
C PRO A 131 1.68 -3.93 -39.51
N GLY A 132 2.95 -3.57 -39.37
CA GLY A 132 3.79 -3.05 -40.47
C GLY A 132 3.49 -1.60 -40.91
N ALA A 133 2.51 -0.92 -40.31
CA ALA A 133 2.17 0.45 -40.69
C ALA A 133 3.16 1.50 -40.15
N GLU A 134 3.79 1.22 -39.00
CA GLU A 134 4.72 2.14 -38.35
C GLU A 134 5.77 1.38 -37.54
N ALA A 135 7.00 1.89 -37.58
CA ALA A 135 8.08 1.51 -36.69
C ALA A 135 8.77 2.77 -36.17
N GLN A 136 9.23 2.72 -34.92
CA GLN A 136 10.03 3.78 -34.30
C GLN A 136 11.50 3.40 -34.39
N VAL A 137 12.32 4.31 -34.90
CA VAL A 137 13.75 4.10 -35.14
C VAL A 137 14.56 5.12 -34.36
N ASP A 138 15.61 4.66 -33.68
CA ASP A 138 16.55 5.51 -32.95
C ASP A 138 17.99 4.97 -33.05
N PHE A 139 18.96 5.85 -32.81
CA PHE A 139 20.37 5.51 -32.67
C PHE A 139 20.86 5.76 -31.24
N GLY A 140 21.24 4.69 -30.55
CA GLY A 140 21.86 4.77 -29.23
C GLY A 140 23.38 4.67 -29.30
N PHE A 141 24.12 5.46 -28.53
CA PHE A 141 25.57 5.27 -28.43
C PHE A 141 25.90 3.94 -27.74
N ALA A 142 26.65 3.07 -28.41
CA ALA A 142 26.97 1.72 -27.97
C ALA A 142 28.44 1.56 -27.50
N GLY A 143 29.18 2.66 -27.37
CA GLY A 143 30.59 2.63 -27.00
C GLY A 143 31.53 2.64 -28.21
N ARG A 144 32.67 1.97 -28.09
CA ARG A 144 33.66 1.85 -29.18
C ARG A 144 33.95 0.39 -29.49
N MET A 145 33.77 -0.01 -30.74
CA MET A 145 34.07 -1.38 -31.20
C MET A 145 35.10 -1.36 -32.34
N ILE A 146 35.72 -2.51 -32.60
CA ILE A 146 36.63 -2.68 -33.74
C ILE A 146 35.77 -2.80 -34.99
N ASP A 147 35.99 -1.92 -35.96
CA ASP A 147 35.34 -1.96 -37.26
C ASP A 147 35.96 -3.07 -38.12
N PRO A 148 35.20 -4.11 -38.52
CA PRO A 148 35.72 -5.22 -39.32
C PRO A 148 36.30 -4.79 -40.67
N GLY A 149 35.82 -3.68 -41.24
CA GLY A 149 36.28 -3.19 -42.54
C GLY A 149 37.60 -2.42 -42.47
N THR A 150 37.89 -1.78 -41.34
CA THR A 150 39.10 -0.94 -41.18
C THR A 150 40.10 -1.48 -40.15
N GLY A 151 39.69 -2.43 -39.31
CA GLY A 151 40.47 -2.94 -38.17
C GLY A 151 40.65 -1.93 -37.03
N GLN A 152 40.05 -0.73 -37.13
CA GLN A 152 40.26 0.34 -36.17
C GLN A 152 39.14 0.43 -35.14
N GLN A 153 39.48 0.92 -33.94
CA GLN A 153 38.51 1.16 -32.89
C GLN A 153 37.70 2.45 -33.14
N ARG A 154 36.45 2.31 -33.59
CA ARG A 154 35.56 3.41 -33.94
C ARG A 154 34.43 3.57 -32.93
N LYS A 155 33.81 4.75 -32.89
CA LYS A 155 32.54 4.94 -32.17
C LYS A 155 31.48 4.06 -32.83
N THR A 156 30.69 3.37 -32.01
CA THR A 156 29.65 2.47 -32.47
C THR A 156 28.30 2.95 -31.94
N TRP A 157 27.29 2.79 -32.79
CA TRP A 157 25.90 3.13 -32.51
C TRP A 157 25.07 1.87 -32.66
N ALA A 158 24.09 1.68 -31.79
CA ALA A 158 23.04 0.69 -31.96
C ALA A 158 21.90 1.37 -32.71
N PHE A 159 21.68 0.96 -33.96
CA PHE A 159 20.42 1.20 -34.65
C PHE A 159 19.37 0.32 -33.97
N VAL A 160 18.31 0.93 -33.45
CA VAL A 160 17.20 0.21 -32.82
C VAL A 160 15.92 0.55 -33.55
N MET A 161 15.25 -0.48 -34.09
CA MET A 161 13.94 -0.34 -34.70
C MET A 161 12.92 -1.15 -33.90
N THR A 162 11.87 -0.49 -33.42
CA THR A 162 10.78 -1.12 -32.69
C THR A 162 9.48 -1.02 -33.49
N LEU A 163 8.87 -2.16 -33.82
CA LEU A 163 7.57 -2.18 -34.50
C LEU A 163 6.46 -1.70 -33.56
N SER A 164 5.68 -0.69 -33.97
CA SER A 164 4.68 -0.05 -33.11
C SER A 164 3.54 -1.00 -32.68
N TRP A 165 3.18 -1.99 -33.52
CA TRP A 165 2.17 -3.00 -33.20
C TRP A 165 2.67 -4.11 -32.27
N SER A 166 3.67 -4.89 -32.70
CA SER A 166 4.14 -6.08 -31.97
C SER A 166 5.15 -5.80 -30.85
N ARG A 167 5.73 -4.59 -30.82
CA ARG A 167 6.90 -4.25 -29.98
C ARG A 167 8.11 -5.14 -30.23
N HIS A 168 8.15 -5.82 -31.37
CA HIS A 168 9.34 -6.55 -31.78
C HIS A 168 10.48 -5.56 -32.06
N GLN A 169 11.66 -5.87 -31.54
CA GLN A 169 12.84 -5.02 -31.66
C GLN A 169 13.89 -5.68 -32.54
N TYR A 170 14.36 -4.92 -33.53
CA TYR A 170 15.54 -5.22 -34.31
C TYR A 170 16.68 -4.29 -33.89
N VAL A 171 17.88 -4.84 -33.75
CA VAL A 171 19.06 -4.08 -33.35
C VAL A 171 20.24 -4.43 -34.24
N GLU A 172 20.91 -3.41 -34.76
CA GLU A 172 22.14 -3.55 -35.55
C GLU A 172 23.20 -2.56 -35.08
N PHE A 173 24.46 -3.01 -35.01
CA PHE A 173 25.59 -2.15 -34.64
C PHE A 173 26.24 -1.55 -35.86
N VAL A 174 26.29 -0.21 -35.92
CA VAL A 174 26.86 0.55 -37.04
C VAL A 174 27.89 1.57 -36.55
N PHE A 175 28.75 2.03 -37.45
CA PHE A 175 29.87 2.92 -37.11
C PHE A 175 29.65 4.40 -37.46
N ASP A 176 28.47 4.75 -37.97
CA ASP A 176 27.99 6.12 -38.14
C ASP A 176 26.45 6.16 -38.21
N GLN A 177 25.88 7.37 -38.17
CA GLN A 177 24.42 7.60 -38.21
C GLN A 177 24.01 8.30 -39.53
N LYS A 178 24.74 8.07 -40.63
CA LYS A 178 24.44 8.73 -41.90
C LYS A 178 23.17 8.14 -42.51
N VAL A 179 22.49 8.92 -43.35
CA VAL A 179 21.29 8.50 -44.09
C VAL A 179 21.53 7.22 -44.90
N ALA A 180 22.72 7.06 -45.50
CA ALA A 180 23.07 5.85 -46.24
C ALA A 180 23.08 4.60 -45.34
N THR A 181 23.65 4.71 -44.14
CA THR A 181 23.68 3.65 -43.14
C THR A 181 22.28 3.35 -42.61
N TRP A 182 21.48 4.38 -42.36
CA TRP A 182 20.07 4.23 -41.98
C TRP A 182 19.26 3.47 -43.03
N LEU A 183 19.45 3.77 -44.33
CA LEU A 183 18.80 3.06 -45.44
C LEU A 183 19.23 1.59 -45.57
N GLN A 184 20.43 1.23 -45.08
CA GLN A 184 20.94 -0.15 -45.11
C GLN A 184 20.37 -0.99 -43.96
N CYS A 185 20.06 -0.36 -42.83
CA CYS A 185 19.48 -1.01 -41.66
C CYS A 185 17.95 -1.22 -41.75
N HIS A 186 17.30 -0.62 -42.75
CA HIS A 186 15.85 -0.64 -42.95
C HIS A 186 15.45 -1.63 -44.05
#